data_AF-A0A1H0JDA3-F1
#
_entry.id   AF-A0A1H0JDA3-F1
#
_cell.length_a   1.000
_cell.length_b   1.000
_cell.length_c   1.000
_cell.angle_alpha   90.00
_cell.angle_beta   90.00
_cell.angle_gamma   90.00
#
_symmetry.space_group_name_H-M   'P 1'
#
loop_
_entity.id
_entity.type
_entity.pdbx_description
1 polymer ?
#
loop_
_entity_poly.entity_id
_entity_poly.type
_entity_poly.pdbx_seq_one_letter_code
_entity_poly.pdbx_strand_id
1 'polypeptide(L)'
;MLTMFNRASPTAAETALLACCHSRTWARRLAAHRPYPTVEALLAAADEAAYDLTPADLAEALAGEATTALPHRGNLAVHTALRAAHAAYEARFGHVFVIALDRTDPTAALDEMLAALRVRLGHDADTEAVTTAEQLRRLARARLTRLATGGGAAPYAPGPALPAQARGGAAAGFTRPCGIDHT
;
A
#
# COMPACT_ATOMS: atom_id res chain seq x y z
N MET A 1 0.05 -23.56 8.94
CA MET A 1 0.38 -22.13 8.81
C MET A 1 -0.13 -21.35 10.02
N LEU A 2 -1.42 -21.40 10.36
CA LEU A 2 -1.94 -20.94 11.66
C LEU A 2 -1.19 -21.53 12.87
N THR A 3 -0.91 -22.84 12.87
CA THR A 3 -0.12 -23.49 13.94
C THR A 3 1.27 -22.88 14.12
N MET A 4 1.90 -22.45 13.02
CA MET A 4 3.21 -21.78 13.08
C MET A 4 3.07 -20.38 13.66
N PHE A 5 2.04 -19.63 13.23
CA PHE A 5 1.72 -18.32 13.80
C PHE A 5 1.45 -18.38 15.31
N ASN A 6 0.69 -19.38 15.78
CA ASN A 6 0.41 -19.59 17.21
C ASN A 6 1.66 -19.93 18.03
N ARG A 7 2.68 -20.53 17.41
CA ARG A 7 3.94 -20.92 18.08
C ARG A 7 5.08 -19.91 17.90
N ALA A 8 4.92 -18.92 17.03
CA ALA A 8 5.93 -17.90 16.78
C ALA A 8 6.23 -17.09 18.04
N SER A 9 7.45 -16.57 18.17
CA SER A 9 7.78 -15.61 19.23
C SER A 9 6.85 -14.40 19.17
N PRO A 10 6.63 -13.67 20.29
CA PRO A 10 5.83 -12.44 20.29
C PRO A 10 6.27 -11.45 19.20
N THR A 11 7.58 -11.21 19.08
CA THR A 11 8.16 -10.30 18.09
C THR A 11 7.93 -10.76 16.64
N ALA A 12 8.07 -12.04 16.35
CA ALA A 12 7.85 -12.59 15.01
C ALA A 12 6.37 -12.52 14.62
N ALA A 13 5.46 -12.78 15.56
CA ALA A 13 4.02 -12.66 15.31
C ALA A 13 3.59 -11.21 15.10
N GLU A 14 4.06 -10.27 15.93
CA GLU A 14 3.80 -8.84 15.73
C GLU A 14 4.32 -8.35 14.38
N THR A 15 5.52 -8.78 13.98
CA THR A 15 6.09 -8.42 12.66
C THR A 15 5.21 -8.95 11.52
N ALA A 16 4.75 -10.19 11.61
CA ALA A 16 3.86 -10.78 10.60
C ALA A 16 2.49 -10.09 10.54
N LEU A 17 1.98 -9.65 11.69
CA LEU A 17 0.73 -8.89 11.79
C LEU A 17 0.88 -7.46 11.24
N LEU A 18 2.01 -6.79 11.48
CA LEU A 18 2.30 -5.47 10.92
C LEU A 18 2.38 -5.48 9.39
N ALA A 19 2.79 -6.60 8.79
CA ALA A 19 2.72 -6.78 7.34
C ALA A 19 1.28 -6.96 6.81
N CYS A 20 0.31 -7.26 7.68
CA CYS A 20 -1.10 -7.34 7.34
C CYS A 20 -1.81 -5.99 7.51
N CYS A 21 -1.57 -5.32 8.64
CA CYS A 21 -2.09 -4.00 8.98
C CYS A 21 -1.01 -3.22 9.74
N HIS A 22 -0.64 -2.04 9.26
CA HIS A 22 0.48 -1.27 9.81
C HIS A 22 0.19 -0.63 11.19
N SER A 23 -0.99 -0.88 11.77
CA SER A 23 -1.31 -0.48 13.15
C SER A 23 -0.59 -1.36 14.17
N ARG A 24 0.22 -0.74 15.03
CA ARG A 24 0.92 -1.40 16.14
C ARG A 24 -0.05 -1.86 17.22
N THR A 25 -1.08 -1.08 17.51
CA THR A 25 -2.12 -1.42 18.49
C THR A 25 -2.85 -2.69 18.07
N TRP A 26 -3.26 -2.78 16.80
CA TRP A 26 -3.88 -3.96 16.22
C TRP A 26 -2.96 -5.19 16.32
N ALA A 27 -1.71 -5.06 15.86
CA ALA A 27 -0.76 -6.17 15.84
C ALA A 27 -0.44 -6.71 17.23
N ARG A 28 -0.21 -5.84 18.21
CA ARG A 28 0.04 -6.25 19.61
C ARG A 28 -1.15 -6.98 20.22
N ARG A 29 -2.37 -6.47 19.98
CA ARG A 29 -3.59 -7.09 20.48
C ARG A 29 -3.73 -8.51 19.96
N LEU A 30 -3.58 -8.73 18.65
CA LEU A 30 -3.68 -10.08 18.09
C LEU A 30 -2.55 -11.00 18.57
N ALA A 31 -1.32 -10.50 18.66
CA ALA A 31 -0.18 -11.28 19.12
C ALA A 31 -0.35 -11.77 20.57
N ALA A 32 -0.97 -10.95 21.43
CA ALA A 32 -1.19 -11.24 22.84
C ALA A 32 -2.33 -12.25 23.10
N HIS A 33 -3.30 -12.38 22.19
CA HIS A 33 -4.46 -13.29 22.35
C HIS A 33 -4.27 -14.68 21.73
N ARG A 34 -3.07 -14.97 21.23
CA ARG A 34 -2.72 -16.32 20.77
C ARG A 34 -2.72 -17.30 21.97
N PRO A 35 -3.07 -18.58 21.75
CA PRO A 35 -3.32 -19.22 20.47
C PRO A 35 -4.77 -19.10 19.98
N TYR A 36 -4.95 -18.97 18.67
CA TYR A 36 -6.26 -19.05 18.04
C TYR A 36 -6.60 -20.48 17.62
N PRO A 37 -7.80 -21.00 17.94
CA PRO A 37 -8.16 -22.39 17.64
C PRO A 37 -8.41 -22.65 16.15
N THR A 38 -8.89 -21.65 15.41
CA THR A 38 -9.18 -21.75 13.98
C THR A 38 -8.79 -20.46 13.25
N VAL A 39 -8.77 -20.51 11.90
CA VAL A 39 -8.54 -19.31 11.09
C VAL A 39 -9.71 -18.34 11.25
N GLU A 40 -10.93 -18.85 11.35
CA GLU A 40 -12.14 -18.06 11.56
C GLU A 40 -12.07 -17.29 12.89
N ALA A 41 -11.59 -17.93 13.96
CA ALA A 41 -11.40 -17.26 15.25
C ALA A 41 -10.35 -16.15 15.18
N LEU A 42 -9.23 -16.38 14.46
CA LEU A 42 -8.23 -15.36 14.20
C LEU A 42 -8.81 -14.19 13.39
N LEU A 43 -9.58 -14.47 12.35
CA LEU A 43 -10.19 -13.44 11.49
C LEU A 43 -11.30 -12.66 12.21
N ALA A 44 -12.04 -13.29 13.11
CA ALA A 44 -13.02 -12.60 13.96
C ALA A 44 -12.32 -11.64 14.93
N ALA A 45 -11.27 -12.09 15.63
CA ALA A 45 -10.48 -11.24 16.51
C ALA A 45 -9.79 -10.08 15.76
N ALA A 46 -9.38 -10.33 14.51
CA ALA A 46 -8.84 -9.31 13.61
C ALA A 46 -9.85 -8.20 13.29
N ASP A 47 -11.09 -8.58 12.95
CA ASP A 47 -12.16 -7.63 12.66
C ASP A 47 -12.53 -6.82 13.91
N GLU A 48 -12.71 -7.48 15.06
CA GLU A 48 -12.97 -6.78 16.33
C GLU A 48 -11.87 -5.79 16.68
N ALA A 49 -10.60 -6.20 16.58
CA ALA A 49 -9.47 -5.32 16.84
C ALA A 49 -9.39 -4.15 15.83
N ALA A 50 -9.87 -4.34 14.60
CA ALA A 50 -9.92 -3.29 13.59
C ALA A 50 -11.06 -2.29 13.83
N TYR A 51 -12.20 -2.75 14.37
CA TYR A 51 -13.30 -1.88 14.77
C TYR A 51 -12.93 -0.96 15.94
N ASP A 52 -12.08 -1.44 16.85
CA ASP A 52 -11.63 -0.68 18.02
C ASP A 52 -10.47 0.29 17.71
N LEU A 53 -10.07 0.45 16.43
CA LEU A 53 -8.99 1.38 16.08
C LEU A 53 -9.41 2.82 16.29
N THR A 54 -8.56 3.58 16.99
CA THR A 54 -8.74 5.01 17.11
C THR A 54 -8.40 5.71 15.79
N PRO A 55 -8.81 6.98 15.60
CA PRO A 55 -8.37 7.75 14.43
C PRO A 55 -6.85 7.81 14.27
N ALA A 56 -6.10 7.82 15.38
CA ALA A 56 -4.64 7.81 15.35
C ALA A 56 -4.07 6.45 14.88
N ASP A 57 -4.66 5.33 15.32
CA ASP A 57 -4.26 4.00 14.86
C ASP A 57 -4.59 3.81 13.37
N LEU A 58 -5.72 4.33 12.92
CA LEU A 58 -6.12 4.32 11.52
C LEU A 58 -5.14 5.14 10.67
N ALA A 59 -4.78 6.35 11.10
CA ALA A 59 -3.79 7.18 10.42
C ALA A 59 -2.40 6.51 10.36
N GLU A 60 -1.95 5.88 11.45
CA GLU A 60 -0.73 5.07 11.48
C GLU A 60 -0.79 3.94 10.44
N ALA A 61 -1.90 3.21 10.40
CA ALA A 61 -2.07 2.11 9.47
C ALA A 61 -2.03 2.59 8.01
N LEU A 62 -2.74 3.69 7.70
CA LEU A 62 -2.78 4.27 6.36
C LEU A 62 -1.42 4.84 5.92
N ALA A 63 -0.63 5.40 6.84
CA ALA A 63 0.70 5.89 6.54
C ALA A 63 1.69 4.79 6.13
N GLY A 64 1.42 3.53 6.51
CA GLY A 64 2.19 2.37 6.07
C GLY A 64 1.70 1.76 4.75
N GLU A 65 0.52 2.17 4.25
CA GLU A 65 -0.02 1.65 3.00
C GLU A 65 0.65 2.29 1.77
N ALA A 66 0.68 1.53 0.68
CA ALA A 66 1.13 2.01 -0.61
C ALA A 66 -0.06 2.13 -1.57
N THR A 67 -0.02 3.12 -2.46
CA THR A 67 -0.99 3.27 -3.54
C THR A 67 -1.12 1.97 -4.31
N THR A 68 -2.36 1.48 -4.46
CA THR A 68 -2.64 0.25 -5.21
C THR A 68 -2.17 0.40 -6.66
N ALA A 69 -1.09 -0.28 -7.01
CA ALA A 69 -0.59 -0.35 -8.38
C ALA A 69 -1.21 -1.57 -9.08
N LEU A 70 -2.20 -1.34 -9.94
CA LEU A 70 -2.67 -2.39 -10.85
C LEU A 70 -1.75 -2.48 -12.06
N PRO A 71 -1.31 -3.69 -12.46
CA PRO A 71 -0.49 -3.87 -13.66
C PRO A 71 -1.34 -3.59 -14.91
N HIS A 72 -1.32 -2.34 -15.38
CA HIS A 72 -2.01 -1.98 -16.62
C HIS A 72 -1.05 -2.11 -17.81
N ARG A 73 -1.33 -3.09 -18.69
CA ARG A 73 -0.52 -3.39 -19.88
C ARG A 73 -0.67 -2.26 -20.91
N GLY A 74 0.25 -1.29 -20.89
CA GLY A 74 0.61 -0.50 -22.06
C GLY A 74 -0.13 0.81 -22.33
N ASN A 75 -1.20 1.18 -21.61
CA ASN A 75 -1.87 2.47 -21.84
C ASN A 75 -1.36 3.57 -20.89
N LEU A 76 -0.42 4.39 -21.37
CA LEU A 76 0.16 5.50 -20.62
C LEU A 76 -0.88 6.56 -20.20
N ALA A 77 -1.94 6.76 -20.97
CA ALA A 77 -2.99 7.73 -20.63
C ALA A 77 -3.80 7.27 -19.42
N VAL A 78 -4.16 5.98 -19.35
CA VAL A 78 -4.84 5.39 -18.18
C VAL A 78 -3.95 5.47 -16.94
N HIS A 79 -2.67 5.12 -17.07
CA HIS A 79 -1.69 5.26 -15.98
C HIS A 79 -1.58 6.70 -15.45
N THR A 80 -1.58 7.68 -16.35
CA THR A 80 -1.48 9.10 -15.98
C THR A 80 -2.76 9.58 -15.30
N ALA A 81 -3.93 9.24 -15.84
CA ALA A 81 -5.21 9.56 -15.24
C ALA A 81 -5.37 8.94 -13.84
N LEU A 82 -4.94 7.70 -13.66
CA LEU A 82 -5.00 7.03 -12.36
C LEU A 82 -4.07 7.69 -11.32
N ARG A 83 -2.84 8.05 -11.72
CA ARG A 83 -1.94 8.82 -10.84
C ARG A 83 -2.55 10.16 -10.44
N ALA A 84 -3.15 10.88 -11.40
CA ALA A 84 -3.81 12.14 -11.11
C ALA A 84 -5.00 11.98 -10.16
N ALA A 85 -5.80 10.92 -10.33
CA ALA A 85 -6.92 10.61 -9.44
C ALA A 85 -6.46 10.28 -8.01
N HIS A 86 -5.40 9.48 -7.86
CA HIS A 86 -4.81 9.20 -6.54
C HIS A 86 -4.25 10.48 -5.89
N ALA A 87 -3.54 11.32 -6.65
CA ALA A 87 -3.02 12.59 -6.13
C ALA A 87 -4.15 13.55 -5.70
N ALA A 88 -5.24 13.62 -6.47
CA ALA A 88 -6.42 14.40 -6.09
C ALA A 88 -7.10 13.87 -4.82
N TYR A 89 -7.15 12.55 -4.66
CA TYR A 89 -7.67 11.91 -3.45
C TYR A 89 -6.81 12.24 -2.23
N GLU A 90 -5.49 12.04 -2.34
CA GLU A 90 -4.54 12.32 -1.26
C GLU A 90 -4.55 13.79 -0.86
N ALA A 91 -4.63 14.71 -1.83
CA ALA A 91 -4.72 16.15 -1.54
C ALA A 91 -6.01 16.53 -0.80
N ARG A 92 -7.12 15.82 -1.04
CA ARG A 92 -8.42 16.09 -0.41
C ARG A 92 -8.52 15.49 1.00
N PHE A 93 -8.09 14.24 1.17
CA PHE A 93 -8.33 13.47 2.41
C PHE A 93 -7.08 13.31 3.28
N GLY A 94 -5.89 13.66 2.79
CA GLY A 94 -4.64 13.65 3.56
C GLY A 94 -4.03 12.25 3.77
N HIS A 95 -4.54 11.24 3.08
CA HIS A 95 -4.02 9.87 3.15
C HIS A 95 -4.17 9.14 1.81
N VAL A 96 -3.41 8.06 1.63
CA VAL A 96 -3.46 7.23 0.42
C VAL A 96 -4.83 6.61 0.18
N PHE A 97 -5.17 6.41 -1.08
CA PHE A 97 -6.39 5.68 -1.46
C PHE A 97 -6.20 4.17 -1.22
N VAL A 98 -7.03 3.60 -0.35
CA VAL A 98 -7.04 2.16 -0.07
C VAL A 98 -8.35 1.53 -0.55
N ILE A 99 -8.26 0.36 -1.18
CA ILE A 99 -9.42 -0.43 -1.61
C ILE A 99 -9.09 -1.91 -1.55
N ALA A 100 -10.00 -2.71 -0.99
CA ALA A 100 -9.88 -4.16 -0.99
C ALA A 100 -10.53 -4.77 -2.23
N LEU A 101 -9.68 -5.32 -3.11
CA LEU A 101 -10.05 -5.97 -4.37
C LEU A 101 -9.85 -7.49 -4.34
N ASP A 102 -9.64 -8.07 -3.16
CA ASP A 102 -9.38 -9.51 -2.96
C ASP A 102 -10.53 -10.42 -3.44
N ARG A 103 -11.74 -9.86 -3.55
CA ARG A 103 -12.95 -10.53 -4.04
C ARG A 103 -13.38 -10.07 -5.44
N THR A 104 -12.59 -9.20 -6.07
CA THR A 104 -12.89 -8.65 -7.39
C THR A 104 -12.20 -9.48 -8.46
N ASP A 105 -12.90 -9.74 -9.56
CA ASP A 105 -12.29 -10.38 -10.72
C ASP A 105 -11.10 -9.53 -11.21
N PRO A 106 -9.91 -10.13 -11.47
CA PRO A 106 -8.73 -9.37 -11.89
C PRO A 106 -8.94 -8.52 -13.16
N THR A 107 -9.86 -8.92 -14.03
CA THR A 107 -10.21 -8.19 -15.25
C THR A 107 -11.10 -6.97 -14.96
N ALA A 108 -11.90 -7.02 -13.90
CA ALA A 108 -12.77 -5.93 -13.46
C ALA A 108 -12.11 -5.01 -12.40
N ALA A 109 -10.97 -5.41 -11.83
CA ALA A 109 -10.31 -4.70 -10.74
C ALA A 109 -9.99 -3.22 -11.05
N LEU A 110 -9.63 -2.91 -12.30
CA LEU A 110 -9.36 -1.54 -12.72
C LEU A 110 -10.64 -0.70 -12.76
N ASP A 111 -11.70 -1.23 -13.34
CA ASP A 111 -12.97 -0.53 -13.48
C ASP A 111 -13.59 -0.28 -12.10
N GLU A 112 -13.53 -1.28 -11.20
CA GLU A 112 -13.96 -1.16 -9.81
C GLU A 112 -13.18 -0.07 -9.07
N MET A 113 -11.84 -0.06 -9.21
CA MET A 113 -10.99 0.97 -8.58
C MET A 113 -11.30 2.38 -9.09
N LEU A 114 -11.49 2.53 -10.41
CA LEU A 114 -11.84 3.82 -11.02
C LEU A 114 -13.24 4.28 -10.60
N ALA A 115 -14.22 3.37 -10.54
CA ALA A 115 -15.56 3.66 -10.06
C ALA A 115 -15.53 4.11 -8.59
N ALA A 116 -14.82 3.37 -7.73
CA ALA A 116 -14.66 3.69 -6.32
C ALA A 116 -13.97 5.04 -6.11
N LEU A 117 -12.91 5.35 -6.86
CA LEU A 117 -12.24 6.66 -6.81
C LEU A 117 -13.21 7.80 -7.15
N ARG A 118 -13.97 7.66 -8.23
CA ARG A 118 -14.94 8.70 -8.66
C ARG A 118 -16.01 8.95 -7.60
N VAL A 119 -16.56 7.89 -7.01
CA VAL A 119 -17.58 8.00 -5.95
C VAL A 119 -16.98 8.63 -4.69
N ARG A 120 -15.84 8.12 -4.22
CA ARG A 120 -15.24 8.52 -2.94
C ARG A 120 -14.65 9.92 -2.96
N LEU A 121 -14.20 10.41 -4.11
CA LEU A 121 -13.85 11.82 -4.28
C LEU A 121 -15.05 12.76 -4.05
N GLY A 122 -16.28 12.27 -4.10
CA GLY A 122 -17.50 13.03 -3.79
C GLY A 122 -17.88 13.05 -2.31
N HIS A 123 -17.31 12.17 -1.48
CA HIS A 123 -17.67 12.05 -0.06
C HIS A 123 -17.22 13.26 0.78
N ASP A 124 -17.99 13.58 1.82
CA ASP A 124 -17.48 14.37 2.95
C ASP A 124 -16.45 13.57 3.76
N ALA A 125 -15.75 14.24 4.68
CA ALA A 125 -14.65 13.64 5.43
C ALA A 125 -15.09 12.50 6.35
N ASP A 126 -16.28 12.60 6.97
CA ASP A 126 -16.77 11.59 7.91
C ASP A 126 -17.20 10.32 7.17
N THR A 127 -17.93 10.48 6.07
CA THR A 127 -18.31 9.36 5.18
C THR A 127 -17.08 8.66 4.62
N GLU A 128 -16.05 9.43 4.23
CA GLU A 128 -14.83 8.85 3.70
C GLU A 128 -13.99 8.15 4.77
N ALA A 129 -13.94 8.68 5.99
CA ALA A 129 -13.25 8.04 7.11
C ALA A 129 -13.85 6.65 7.41
N VAL A 130 -15.18 6.54 7.44
CA VAL A 130 -15.88 5.25 7.63
C VAL A 130 -15.56 4.28 6.48
N THR A 131 -15.64 4.76 5.24
CA THR A 131 -15.34 3.95 4.05
C THR A 131 -13.90 3.45 4.07
N THR A 132 -12.95 4.33 4.39
CA THR A 132 -11.52 4.02 4.46
C THR A 132 -11.22 2.99 5.55
N ALA A 133 -11.80 3.13 6.74
CA ALA A 133 -11.66 2.16 7.82
C ALA A 133 -12.15 0.77 7.41
N GLU A 134 -13.29 0.70 6.72
CA GLU A 134 -13.84 -0.56 6.20
C GLU A 134 -12.94 -1.19 5.13
N GLN A 135 -12.42 -0.40 4.18
CA GLN A 135 -11.48 -0.91 3.17
C GLN A 135 -10.18 -1.43 3.82
N LEU A 136 -9.65 -0.72 4.81
CA LEU A 136 -8.46 -1.16 5.54
C LEU A 136 -8.71 -2.47 6.30
N ARG A 137 -9.86 -2.61 6.97
CA ARG A 137 -10.27 -3.85 7.65
C ARG A 137 -10.31 -5.03 6.67
N ARG A 138 -10.89 -4.83 5.49
CA ARG A 138 -10.93 -5.86 4.44
C ARG A 138 -9.54 -6.22 3.92
N LEU A 139 -8.65 -5.24 3.71
CA LEU A 139 -7.26 -5.46 3.32
C LEU A 139 -6.50 -6.28 4.38
N ALA A 140 -6.62 -5.90 5.65
CA ALA A 140 -6.02 -6.59 6.78
C ALA A 140 -6.51 -8.05 6.85
N ARG A 141 -7.83 -8.27 6.74
CA ARG A 141 -8.44 -9.60 6.71
C ARG A 141 -7.92 -10.46 5.55
N ALA A 142 -7.82 -9.89 4.35
CA ALA A 142 -7.33 -10.61 3.17
C ALA A 142 -5.85 -11.02 3.32
N ARG A 143 -5.01 -10.11 3.83
CA ARG A 143 -3.59 -10.37 4.10
C ARG A 143 -3.41 -11.41 5.20
N LEU A 144 -4.19 -11.30 6.29
CA LEU A 144 -4.16 -12.23 7.41
C LEU A 144 -4.62 -13.63 7.01
N THR A 145 -5.64 -13.73 6.16
CA THR A 145 -6.08 -15.01 5.59
C THR A 145 -4.91 -15.69 4.88
N ARG A 146 -4.20 -14.97 4.00
CA ARG A 146 -3.03 -15.53 3.28
C ARG A 146 -1.92 -15.97 4.24
N LEU A 147 -1.63 -15.17 5.27
CA LEU A 147 -0.65 -15.52 6.31
C LEU A 147 -1.05 -16.81 7.04
N ALA A 148 -2.33 -16.94 7.44
CA ALA A 148 -2.83 -18.04 8.24
C ALA A 148 -2.99 -19.36 7.46
N THR A 149 -3.27 -19.28 6.15
CA THR A 149 -3.44 -20.44 5.27
C THR A 149 -2.17 -20.83 4.51
N GLY A 150 -1.14 -19.98 4.49
CA GLY A 150 0.10 -20.23 3.74
C GLY A 150 0.03 -19.84 2.28
N GLY A 151 -0.89 -18.94 1.91
CA GLY A 151 -0.99 -18.37 0.59
C GLY A 151 0.24 -17.52 0.29
N GLY A 152 1.29 -18.14 -0.23
CA GLY A 152 2.47 -17.45 -0.75
C GLY A 152 2.11 -16.59 -1.95
N ALA A 153 1.95 -15.30 -1.71
CA ALA A 153 2.29 -14.28 -2.68
C ALA A 153 3.13 -13.26 -1.92
N ALA A 154 4.44 -13.25 -2.21
CA ALA A 154 5.34 -12.24 -1.68
C ALA A 154 4.73 -10.84 -1.89
N PRO A 155 4.82 -9.93 -0.92
CA PRO A 155 4.48 -8.54 -1.18
C PRO A 155 5.36 -8.08 -2.36
N TYR A 156 4.71 -7.55 -3.38
CA TYR A 156 5.32 -6.90 -4.52
C TYR A 156 6.53 -6.08 -4.06
N ALA A 157 7.73 -6.52 -4.43
CA ALA A 157 8.93 -5.71 -4.26
C ALA A 157 8.85 -4.56 -5.27
N PRO A 158 9.00 -3.29 -4.86
CA PRO A 158 9.14 -2.21 -5.81
C PRO A 158 10.36 -2.52 -6.68
N GLY A 159 10.16 -2.54 -8.00
CA GLY A 159 11.26 -2.75 -8.95
C GLY A 159 12.38 -1.73 -8.74
N PRO A 160 13.63 -2.06 -9.09
CA PRO A 160 14.77 -1.18 -8.85
C PRO A 160 14.53 0.18 -9.50
N ALA A 161 14.74 1.24 -8.72
CA ALA A 161 14.71 2.62 -9.21
C ALA A 161 15.70 2.74 -10.38
N LEU A 162 15.20 3.18 -11.54
CA LEU A 162 16.03 3.50 -12.69
C LEU A 162 17.08 4.54 -12.28
N PRO A 163 18.36 4.38 -12.65
CA PRO A 163 19.39 5.35 -12.31
C PRO A 163 19.08 6.69 -12.96
N ALA A 164 19.19 7.75 -12.17
CA ALA A 164 19.06 9.13 -12.63
C ALA A 164 20.06 9.38 -13.77
N GLN A 165 19.55 9.69 -14.96
CA GLN A 165 20.39 10.08 -16.08
C GLN A 165 21.14 11.37 -15.73
N ALA A 166 22.47 11.27 -15.70
CA ALA A 166 23.36 12.39 -15.49
C ALA A 166 23.13 13.44 -16.59
N ARG A 167 22.83 14.67 -16.16
CA ARG A 167 22.84 15.84 -17.04
C ARG A 167 24.28 16.04 -17.55
N GLY A 168 24.52 15.68 -18.81
CA GLY A 168 25.77 15.98 -19.50
C GLY A 168 25.95 17.48 -19.66
N GLY A 169 26.88 18.06 -18.90
CA GLY A 169 27.38 19.40 -19.12
C GLY A 169 28.42 19.38 -20.24
N ALA A 170 28.07 19.96 -21.39
CA ALA A 170 29.03 20.28 -22.44
C ALA A 170 29.68 21.63 -22.13
N ALA A 171 30.95 21.63 -21.74
CA ALA A 171 31.82 22.80 -21.80
C ALA A 171 32.94 22.50 -22.80
N ALA A 172 32.70 22.84 -24.07
CA ALA A 172 33.74 22.83 -25.09
C ALA A 172 34.61 24.08 -24.89
N GLY A 173 35.84 23.87 -24.44
CA GLY A 173 36.88 24.89 -24.36
C GLY A 173 37.26 25.38 -25.75
N PHE A 174 37.15 26.68 -25.97
CA PHE A 174 37.67 27.35 -27.16
C PHE A 174 39.12 27.76 -26.90
N THR A 175 40.07 27.00 -27.43
CA THR A 175 41.49 27.33 -27.40
C THR A 175 41.76 28.41 -28.46
N ARG A 176 42.34 29.55 -28.03
CA ARG A 176 42.83 30.60 -28.95
C ARG A 176 44.18 30.13 -29.55
N PRO A 177 44.45 30.35 -30.85
CA PRO A 177 45.79 30.16 -31.38
C PRO A 177 46.64 31.42 -31.14
N CYS A 178 47.79 31.25 -30.50
CA CYS A 178 48.91 32.20 -30.58
C CYS A 178 49.59 32.06 -31.94
N GLY A 179 50.00 33.19 -32.51
CA GLY A 179 50.60 33.30 -33.82
C GLY A 179 52.02 32.74 -33.90
N ILE A 180 52.44 32.51 -35.14
CA ILE A 180 53.84 32.39 -35.52
C ILE A 180 54.01 33.23 -36.80
N ASP A 181 54.68 34.37 -36.64
CA ASP A 181 55.35 35.09 -37.73
C ASP A 181 56.55 34.28 -38.19
N HIS A 182 56.82 34.21 -39.50
CA HIS A 182 58.18 34.24 -40.04
C HIS A 182 58.17 34.76 -41.48
N THR A 183 58.74 35.96 -41.60
CA THR A 183 59.61 36.55 -42.64
C THR A 183 59.76 35.83 -43.98
#